data_AF-A0A1F7WVV0-F1
#
_entry.id   AF-A0A1F7WVV0-F1
#
_cell.length_a   1.000
_cell.length_b   1.000
_cell.length_c   1.000
_cell.angle_alpha   90.00
_cell.angle_beta   90.00
_cell.angle_gamma   90.00
#
_symmetry.space_group_name_H-M   'P 1'
#
loop_
_entity.id
_entity.type
_entity.pdbx_description
1 polymer ?
#
loop_
_entity_poly.entity_id
_entity_poly.type
_entity_poly.pdbx_seq_one_letter_code
_entity_poly.pdbx_strand_id
1 'polypeptide(L)'
;MTDSDNNLKNMPQDGGAGDQLKKVQQQLVQKDNLIRLLQAQLKKQKDSPGDSSSADNSVILANLEDEIKKLSGELKEKDAENASLKREKDELSSARTEIEIEFESLKRQFEIVSEKQSNAVSEGESKISGELNEKISELQDKLARKDEEIQKIKYKLESEAAEAAKLKDVLRENEIRLKQSQLETGSSDAGYATASKIIEKHIKGGKYLPEESSKMIDMLSGVSHEMAKTIDDKEKEIEKLLSKLKKLETSDSQYGSLADQNKQLEEKVKYLKTISESHVNENYSHFKVLVNHVIQILDEFYDAFNLLNNNDMAGFKTKTTAVFEMLKSSLKTVNVFPIATIGEKYNSKFHEIVEFVRSKEHEDDTIVDEALKGYTLNDELVRPARVKVIKNRFKCSACGNISRVGSQFCDSCGNKLETLSVPYKDIKNTSTLYFQTGKIFEEKNMLEKAREYYQQAVTLEPLQYQYLYHLARVLEMLGDYENSVACFKKVSETDPHYEEVCHHIKNIETKINIINGIKNIVTYK
;
A
#
# COMPACT_ATOMS: atom_id res chain seq x y z
N MET A 1 27.46 34.65 27.02
CA MET A 1 27.28 36.12 27.12
C MET A 1 26.47 36.51 25.91
N THR A 2 25.28 37.09 25.95
CA THR A 2 24.34 37.56 26.98
C THR A 2 23.05 37.83 26.18
N ASP A 3 21.89 37.71 26.84
CA ASP A 3 20.57 38.20 26.39
C ASP A 3 19.84 37.43 25.28
N SER A 4 19.12 36.38 25.70
CA SER A 4 17.73 36.17 25.25
C SER A 4 16.99 35.16 26.15
N ASP A 5 17.03 35.37 27.46
CA ASP A 5 16.14 34.74 28.44
C ASP A 5 15.03 35.75 28.81
N ASN A 6 14.05 35.90 27.93
CA ASN A 6 12.75 36.49 28.28
C ASN A 6 11.75 36.29 27.13
N ASN A 7 11.06 35.14 27.12
CA ASN A 7 9.69 35.03 26.58
C ASN A 7 9.01 33.69 26.94
N LEU A 8 9.17 33.28 28.19
CA LEU A 8 8.33 32.25 28.83
C LEU A 8 7.36 32.93 29.80
N LYS A 9 6.47 33.75 29.26
CA LYS A 9 5.29 34.31 29.94
C LYS A 9 4.38 34.92 28.90
N ASN A 10 3.54 34.08 28.30
CA ASN A 10 2.19 34.40 27.80
C ASN A 10 1.67 33.17 27.03
N MET A 11 1.41 32.08 27.76
CA MET A 11 0.37 31.16 27.34
C MET A 11 -0.96 31.91 27.50
N PRO A 12 -1.85 31.95 26.50
CA PRO A 12 -3.25 32.21 26.77
C PRO A 12 -3.68 31.11 27.73
N GLN A 13 -4.05 31.48 28.95
CA GLN A 13 -4.64 30.52 29.86
C GLN A 13 -5.85 29.90 29.19
N ASP A 14 -5.91 28.58 29.32
CA ASP A 14 -6.86 27.62 28.77
C ASP A 14 -8.28 27.86 29.35
N GLY A 15 -8.83 29.05 29.11
CA GLY A 15 -10.07 29.56 29.72
C GLY A 15 -11.28 29.51 28.78
N GLY A 16 -11.14 28.98 27.56
CA GLY A 16 -12.24 28.91 26.60
C GLY A 16 -13.04 27.61 26.67
N ALA A 17 -12.34 26.48 26.60
CA ALA A 17 -12.97 25.16 26.52
C ALA A 17 -13.62 24.74 27.85
N GLY A 18 -12.99 25.03 28.99
CA GLY A 18 -13.53 24.70 30.31
C GLY A 18 -14.79 25.49 30.67
N ASP A 19 -14.86 26.78 30.30
CA ASP A 19 -16.03 27.63 30.56
C ASP A 19 -17.17 27.37 29.57
N GLN A 20 -16.86 27.01 28.32
CA GLN A 20 -17.87 26.50 27.39
C GLN A 20 -18.42 25.14 27.83
N LEU A 21 -17.56 24.22 28.31
CA LEU A 21 -18.00 22.92 28.84
C LEU A 21 -18.85 23.08 30.10
N LYS A 22 -18.49 24.00 30.99
CA LYS A 22 -19.29 24.34 32.18
C LYS A 22 -20.63 24.97 31.81
N LYS A 23 -20.68 25.88 30.84
CA LYS A 23 -21.95 26.46 30.33
C LYS A 23 -22.83 25.39 29.69
N VAL A 24 -22.25 24.47 28.92
CA VAL A 24 -22.97 23.35 28.31
C VAL A 24 -23.46 22.35 29.37
N GLN A 25 -22.66 22.04 30.39
CA GLN A 25 -23.09 21.22 31.52
C GLN A 25 -24.21 21.90 32.32
N GLN A 26 -24.13 23.21 32.53
CA GLN A 26 -25.16 23.97 33.23
C GLN A 26 -26.47 24.03 32.42
N GLN A 27 -26.38 24.14 31.09
CA GLN A 27 -27.54 24.04 30.18
C GLN A 27 -28.12 22.63 30.12
N LEU A 28 -27.29 21.58 30.17
CA LEU A 28 -27.74 20.18 30.26
C LEU A 28 -28.48 19.91 31.57
N VAL A 29 -27.97 20.41 32.70
CA VAL A 29 -28.64 20.29 34.00
C VAL A 29 -29.97 21.07 34.02
N GLN A 30 -30.01 22.24 33.38
CA GLN A 30 -31.27 22.99 33.23
C GLN A 30 -32.28 22.26 32.34
N LYS A 31 -31.83 21.62 31.25
CA LYS A 31 -32.68 20.81 30.37
C LYS A 31 -33.16 19.52 31.06
N ASP A 32 -32.32 18.84 31.83
CA ASP A 32 -32.71 17.65 32.61
C ASP A 32 -33.74 17.99 33.69
N ASN A 33 -33.60 19.14 34.34
CA ASN A 33 -34.59 19.63 35.29
C ASN A 33 -35.91 19.99 34.61
N LEU A 34 -35.88 20.57 33.41
CA LEU A 34 -37.07 20.84 32.60
C LEU A 34 -37.76 19.55 32.14
N ILE A 35 -36.99 18.56 31.70
CA ILE A 35 -37.48 17.23 31.32
C ILE A 35 -38.14 16.55 32.51
N ARG A 36 -37.54 16.61 33.71
CA ARG A 36 -38.15 16.06 34.93
C ARG A 36 -39.43 16.80 35.33
N LEU A 37 -39.48 18.12 35.13
CA LEU A 37 -40.68 18.93 35.38
C LEU A 37 -41.81 18.58 34.41
N LEU A 38 -41.48 18.41 33.12
CA LEU A 38 -42.42 17.99 32.08
C LEU A 38 -42.88 16.54 32.28
N GLN A 39 -41.98 15.63 32.66
CA GLN A 39 -42.32 14.24 33.03
C GLN A 39 -43.20 14.19 34.28
N ALA A 40 -42.97 15.06 35.27
CA ALA A 40 -43.83 15.18 36.45
C ALA A 40 -45.20 15.78 36.13
N GLN A 41 -45.28 16.70 35.16
CA GLN A 41 -46.55 17.24 34.65
C GLN A 41 -47.33 16.19 33.84
N LEU A 42 -46.65 15.43 32.98
CA LEU A 42 -47.20 14.26 32.26
C LEU A 42 -47.69 13.16 33.22
N LYS A 43 -46.97 12.92 34.32
CA LYS A 43 -47.37 11.95 35.34
C LYS A 43 -48.60 12.43 36.12
N LYS A 44 -48.70 13.73 36.43
CA LYS A 44 -49.91 14.33 37.04
C LYS A 44 -51.13 14.31 36.12
N GLN A 45 -50.94 14.36 34.80
CA GLN A 45 -52.04 14.27 33.82
C GLN A 45 -52.57 12.84 33.62
N LYS A 46 -51.75 11.81 33.83
CA LYS A 46 -52.21 10.40 33.80
C LYS A 46 -53.12 10.02 34.98
N ASP A 47 -53.07 10.77 36.08
CA ASP A 47 -53.76 10.44 37.32
C ASP A 47 -55.10 11.20 37.54
N SER A 48 -55.57 12.00 36.56
CA SER A 48 -56.82 12.78 36.70
C SER A 48 -57.83 12.44 35.59
N PRO A 49 -59.02 11.90 35.90
CA PRO A 49 -60.03 11.59 34.89
C PRO A 49 -60.98 12.79 34.68
N GLY A 50 -61.14 13.21 33.43
CA GLY A 50 -62.26 14.05 32.99
C GLY A 50 -61.88 15.28 32.14
N ASP A 51 -62.25 15.22 30.86
CA ASP A 51 -62.62 16.35 29.97
C ASP A 51 -61.79 17.64 30.02
N SER A 52 -60.54 17.59 29.53
CA SER A 52 -59.83 18.76 28.96
C SER A 52 -58.79 18.43 27.88
N SER A 53 -58.56 17.15 27.57
CA SER A 53 -57.34 16.66 26.88
C SER A 53 -57.21 17.02 25.40
N SER A 54 -58.28 17.44 24.72
CA SER A 54 -58.23 17.74 23.28
C SER A 54 -57.59 19.10 22.97
N ALA A 55 -57.81 20.13 23.80
CA ALA A 55 -57.27 21.47 23.58
C ALA A 55 -55.79 21.54 24.02
N ASP A 56 -55.44 20.89 25.12
CA ASP A 56 -54.08 20.86 25.66
C ASP A 56 -53.12 20.05 24.76
N ASN A 57 -53.58 18.95 24.16
CA ASN A 57 -52.77 18.18 23.19
C ASN A 57 -52.53 18.95 21.88
N SER A 58 -53.48 19.79 21.45
CA SER A 58 -53.29 20.66 20.29
C SER A 58 -52.21 21.71 20.51
N VAL A 59 -52.09 22.26 21.73
CA VAL A 59 -51.07 23.25 22.09
C VAL A 59 -49.68 22.60 22.17
N ILE A 60 -49.59 21.37 22.69
CA ILE A 60 -48.33 20.61 22.76
C ILE A 60 -47.82 20.26 21.35
N LEU A 61 -48.72 19.84 20.45
CA LEU A 61 -48.37 19.57 19.05
C LEU A 61 -47.86 20.82 18.34
N ALA A 62 -48.55 21.97 18.50
CA ALA A 62 -48.12 23.24 17.91
C ALA A 62 -46.73 23.68 18.42
N ASN A 63 -46.47 23.54 19.72
CA ASN A 63 -45.17 23.88 20.30
C ASN A 63 -44.03 22.96 19.79
N LEU A 64 -44.30 21.67 19.63
CA LEU A 64 -43.32 20.72 19.07
C LEU A 64 -43.04 20.99 17.58
N GLU A 65 -44.07 21.33 16.81
CA GLU A 65 -43.93 21.72 15.40
C GLU A 65 -43.09 23.00 15.25
N ASP A 66 -43.33 24.01 16.11
CA ASP A 66 -42.55 25.25 16.13
C ASP A 66 -41.08 25.00 16.54
N GLU A 67 -40.84 24.11 17.51
CA GLU A 67 -39.48 23.76 17.96
C GLU A 67 -38.71 22.97 16.88
N ILE A 68 -39.35 22.01 16.21
CA ILE A 68 -38.78 21.29 15.06
C ILE A 68 -38.47 22.27 13.94
N LYS A 69 -39.38 23.19 13.64
CA LYS A 69 -39.18 24.20 12.60
C LYS A 69 -37.98 25.09 12.92
N LYS A 70 -37.84 25.55 14.16
CA LYS A 70 -36.69 26.35 14.62
C LYS A 70 -35.38 25.58 14.49
N LEU A 71 -35.31 24.37 15.04
CA LEU A 71 -34.10 23.53 14.99
C LEU A 71 -33.72 23.17 13.54
N SER A 72 -34.71 22.97 12.66
CA SER A 72 -34.47 22.72 11.23
C SER A 72 -33.88 23.93 10.51
N GLY A 73 -34.20 25.14 10.98
CA GLY A 73 -33.60 26.39 10.52
C GLY A 73 -32.14 26.51 10.93
N GLU A 74 -31.86 26.30 12.22
CA GLU A 74 -30.50 26.31 12.78
C GLU A 74 -29.61 25.25 12.09
N LEU A 75 -30.14 24.06 11.82
CA LEU A 75 -29.41 23.01 11.11
C LEU A 75 -29.06 23.42 9.66
N LYS A 76 -29.99 24.07 8.95
CA LYS A 76 -29.73 24.56 7.58
C LYS A 76 -28.64 25.62 7.55
N GLU A 77 -28.60 26.50 8.55
CA GLU A 77 -27.56 27.53 8.67
C GLU A 77 -26.18 26.87 8.89
N LYS A 78 -26.10 25.89 9.79
CA LYS A 78 -24.87 25.11 10.04
C LYS A 78 -24.42 24.27 8.84
N ASP A 79 -25.36 23.66 8.11
CA ASP A 79 -25.05 22.93 6.87
C ASP A 79 -24.55 23.89 5.77
N ALA A 80 -25.06 25.12 5.70
CA ALA A 80 -24.60 26.15 4.78
C ALA A 80 -23.20 26.67 5.14
N GLU A 81 -22.92 26.88 6.43
CA GLU A 81 -21.60 27.28 6.95
C GLU A 81 -20.55 26.19 6.67
N ASN A 82 -20.87 24.92 6.93
CA ASN A 82 -20.02 23.77 6.59
C ASN A 82 -19.75 23.68 5.08
N ALA A 83 -20.76 23.94 4.24
CA ALA A 83 -20.58 23.97 2.79
C ALA A 83 -19.65 25.12 2.35
N SER A 84 -19.73 26.28 3.00
CA SER A 84 -18.85 27.42 2.75
C SER A 84 -17.40 27.12 3.13
N LEU A 85 -17.17 26.61 4.35
CA LEU A 85 -15.84 26.23 4.84
C LEU A 85 -15.20 25.14 3.97
N LYS A 86 -16.01 24.21 3.45
CA LYS A 86 -15.54 23.18 2.52
C LYS A 86 -15.04 23.76 1.20
N ARG A 87 -15.77 24.72 0.63
CA ARG A 87 -15.33 25.43 -0.59
C ARG A 87 -14.02 26.20 -0.36
N GLU A 88 -13.94 26.95 0.74
CA GLU A 88 -12.74 27.70 1.11
C GLU A 88 -11.52 26.76 1.27
N LYS A 89 -11.71 25.60 1.88
CA LYS A 89 -10.68 24.56 1.98
C LYS A 89 -10.25 24.03 0.61
N ASP A 90 -11.20 23.73 -0.27
CA ASP A 90 -10.92 23.19 -1.61
C ASP A 90 -10.17 24.23 -2.48
N GLU A 91 -10.52 25.51 -2.35
CA GLU A 91 -9.81 26.63 -3.00
C GLU A 91 -8.37 26.76 -2.48
N LEU A 92 -8.17 26.72 -1.16
CA LEU A 92 -6.82 26.76 -0.57
C LEU A 92 -5.98 25.54 -0.92
N SER A 93 -6.60 24.36 -1.00
CA SER A 93 -5.92 23.14 -1.45
C SER A 93 -5.47 23.25 -2.91
N SER A 94 -6.30 23.86 -3.76
CA SER A 94 -5.95 24.10 -5.18
C SER A 94 -4.80 25.09 -5.30
N ALA A 95 -4.85 26.21 -4.57
CA ALA A 95 -3.76 27.18 -4.53
C ALA A 95 -2.46 26.58 -3.99
N ARG A 96 -2.53 25.70 -2.98
CA ARG A 96 -1.36 24.95 -2.47
C ARG A 96 -0.75 24.08 -3.57
N THR A 97 -1.57 23.35 -4.34
CA THR A 97 -1.06 22.48 -5.41
C THR A 97 -0.37 23.26 -6.53
N GLU A 98 -0.85 24.47 -6.86
CA GLU A 98 -0.18 25.34 -7.84
C GLU A 98 1.22 25.75 -7.36
N ILE A 99 1.34 26.15 -6.10
CA ILE A 99 2.64 26.52 -5.50
C ILE A 99 3.58 25.32 -5.43
N GLU A 100 3.06 24.11 -5.14
CA GLU A 100 3.83 22.87 -5.08
C GLU A 100 4.40 22.48 -6.45
N ILE A 101 3.62 22.67 -7.53
CA ILE A 101 4.09 22.45 -8.91
C ILE A 101 5.22 23.42 -9.27
N GLU A 102 5.06 24.71 -8.92
CA GLU A 102 6.12 25.71 -9.13
C GLU A 102 7.39 25.36 -8.36
N PHE A 103 7.25 24.94 -7.09
CA PHE A 103 8.36 24.54 -6.23
C PHE A 103 9.16 23.38 -6.82
N GLU A 104 8.50 22.30 -7.23
CA GLU A 104 9.16 21.13 -7.82
C GLU A 104 9.82 21.45 -9.17
N SER A 105 9.20 22.32 -9.98
CA SER A 105 9.81 22.81 -11.22
C SER A 105 11.10 23.58 -10.97
N LEU A 106 11.10 24.52 -10.01
CA LEU A 106 12.29 25.30 -9.66
C LEU A 106 13.40 24.42 -9.06
N LYS A 107 13.04 23.47 -8.20
CA LYS A 107 13.98 22.52 -7.59
C LYS A 107 14.70 21.68 -8.65
N ARG A 108 13.97 21.19 -9.66
CA ARG A 108 14.56 20.46 -10.79
C ARG A 108 15.50 21.33 -11.61
N GLN A 109 15.17 22.62 -11.82
CA GLN A 109 16.09 23.55 -12.49
C GLN A 109 17.36 23.79 -11.68
N PHE A 110 17.24 23.89 -10.36
CA PHE A 110 18.38 24.03 -9.45
C PHE A 110 19.30 22.81 -9.50
N GLU A 111 18.75 21.60 -9.48
CA GLU A 111 19.52 20.35 -9.61
C GLU A 111 20.34 20.34 -10.91
N ILE A 112 19.72 20.67 -12.06
CA ILE A 112 20.40 20.72 -13.37
C ILE A 112 21.52 21.76 -13.38
N VAL A 113 21.32 22.92 -12.76
CA VAL A 113 22.36 23.98 -12.68
C VAL A 113 23.49 23.54 -11.75
N SER A 114 23.18 22.87 -10.63
CA SER A 114 24.17 22.36 -9.69
C SER A 114 25.05 21.24 -10.28
N GLU A 115 24.47 20.36 -11.11
CA GLU A 115 25.23 19.32 -11.82
C GLU A 115 26.17 19.89 -12.90
N LYS A 116 25.86 21.06 -13.46
CA LYS A 116 26.73 21.72 -14.45
C LYS A 116 27.90 22.47 -13.82
N GLN A 117 27.73 23.01 -12.60
CA GLN A 117 28.79 23.70 -11.86
C GLN A 117 30.00 22.81 -11.55
N SER A 118 29.85 21.47 -11.55
CA SER A 118 30.99 20.56 -11.35
C SER A 118 31.94 20.48 -12.56
N ASN A 119 31.60 21.08 -13.72
CA ASN A 119 32.34 20.87 -14.98
C ASN A 119 33.03 22.12 -15.59
N ALA A 120 32.76 23.34 -15.13
CA ALA A 120 33.60 24.53 -15.36
C ALA A 120 33.00 25.71 -14.58
N VAL A 121 33.80 26.44 -13.81
CA VAL A 121 33.31 27.53 -12.95
C VAL A 121 33.20 28.83 -13.76
N SER A 122 31.97 29.27 -14.05
CA SER A 122 31.70 30.66 -14.48
C SER A 122 30.99 31.44 -13.37
N GLU A 123 31.39 32.70 -13.13
CA GLU A 123 30.75 33.58 -12.12
C GLU A 123 29.23 33.74 -12.33
N GLY A 124 28.76 33.62 -13.58
CA GLY A 124 27.35 33.70 -13.93
C GLY A 124 26.51 32.54 -13.38
N GLU A 125 27.05 31.32 -13.34
CA GLU A 125 26.33 30.13 -12.87
C GLU A 125 26.20 30.08 -11.35
N SER A 126 27.15 30.66 -10.61
CA SER A 126 27.07 30.80 -9.15
C SER A 126 25.94 31.75 -8.73
N LYS A 127 25.77 32.85 -9.46
CA LYS A 127 24.71 33.84 -9.20
C LYS A 127 23.31 33.28 -9.47
N ILE A 128 23.14 32.55 -10.58
CA ILE A 128 21.87 31.90 -10.94
C ILE A 128 21.48 30.85 -9.90
N SER A 129 22.42 30.04 -9.43
CA SER A 129 22.17 29.04 -8.37
C SER A 129 21.70 29.69 -7.06
N GLY A 130 22.31 30.81 -6.67
CA GLY A 130 21.88 31.60 -5.51
C GLY A 130 20.44 32.13 -5.64
N GLU A 131 20.10 32.73 -6.79
CA GLU A 131 18.76 33.26 -7.06
C GLU A 131 17.68 32.15 -7.09
N LEU A 132 18.01 30.95 -7.61
CA LEU A 132 17.09 29.81 -7.56
C LEU A 132 16.85 29.32 -6.14
N ASN A 133 17.91 29.23 -5.33
CA ASN A 133 17.79 28.75 -3.96
C ASN A 133 16.94 29.69 -3.08
N GLU A 134 17.08 31.00 -3.26
CA GLU A 134 16.24 32.01 -2.58
C GLU A 134 14.76 31.83 -2.93
N LYS A 135 14.43 31.67 -4.21
CA LYS A 135 13.04 31.43 -4.66
C LYS A 135 12.47 30.10 -4.16
N ILE A 136 13.28 29.05 -4.08
CA ILE A 136 12.88 27.76 -3.50
C ILE A 136 12.51 27.94 -2.03
N SER A 137 13.32 28.68 -1.27
CA SER A 137 13.03 28.99 0.14
C SER A 137 11.74 29.80 0.29
N GLU A 138 11.51 30.81 -0.55
CA GLU A 138 10.27 31.60 -0.51
C GLU A 138 9.02 30.77 -0.81
N LEU A 139 9.08 29.85 -1.78
CA LEU A 139 7.98 28.96 -2.12
C LEU A 139 7.71 27.94 -1.00
N GLN A 140 8.76 27.45 -0.34
CA GLN A 140 8.65 26.57 0.81
C GLN A 140 7.92 27.25 1.99
N ASP A 141 8.24 28.51 2.27
CA ASP A 141 7.54 29.30 3.30
C ASP A 141 6.06 29.54 2.93
N LYS A 142 5.77 29.79 1.65
CA LYS A 142 4.39 29.95 1.17
C LYS A 142 3.58 28.65 1.33
N LEU A 143 4.18 27.49 1.03
CA LEU A 143 3.56 26.18 1.25
C LEU A 143 3.23 25.96 2.73
N ALA A 144 4.17 26.26 3.63
CA ALA A 144 3.96 26.11 5.08
C ALA A 144 2.80 26.98 5.59
N ARG A 145 2.71 28.23 5.13
CA ARG A 145 1.59 29.13 5.48
C ARG A 145 0.25 28.60 4.97
N LYS A 146 0.21 28.04 3.76
CA LYS A 146 -1.02 27.44 3.20
C LYS A 146 -1.44 26.19 3.97
N ASP A 147 -0.49 25.36 4.39
CA ASP A 147 -0.77 24.20 5.23
C ASP A 147 -1.38 24.61 6.59
N GLU A 148 -0.89 25.68 7.21
CA GLU A 148 -1.50 26.24 8.44
C GLU A 148 -2.92 26.76 8.23
N GLU A 149 -3.19 27.47 7.13
CA GLU A 149 -4.53 27.97 6.78
C GLU A 149 -5.52 26.80 6.59
N ILE A 150 -5.11 25.77 5.84
CA ILE A 150 -5.91 24.56 5.61
C ILE A 150 -6.19 23.83 6.94
N GLN A 151 -5.20 23.72 7.83
CA GLN A 151 -5.41 23.10 9.14
C GLN A 151 -6.41 23.86 10.01
N LYS A 152 -6.34 25.21 10.03
CA LYS A 152 -7.29 26.04 10.79
C LYS A 152 -8.72 25.84 10.31
N ILE A 153 -8.93 25.77 8.99
CA ILE A 153 -10.27 25.52 8.42
C ILE A 153 -10.73 24.09 8.70
N LYS A 154 -9.84 23.10 8.63
CA LYS A 154 -10.18 21.70 8.95
C LYS A 154 -10.69 21.57 10.40
N TYR A 155 -10.03 22.22 11.35
CA TYR A 155 -10.46 22.22 12.75
C TYR A 155 -11.84 22.88 12.92
N LYS A 156 -12.08 24.02 12.26
CA LYS A 156 -13.40 24.67 12.27
C LYS A 156 -14.48 23.76 11.70
N LEU A 157 -14.22 23.11 10.57
CA LEU A 157 -15.16 22.20 9.89
C LEU A 157 -15.49 20.99 10.77
N GLU A 158 -14.51 20.43 11.48
CA GLU A 158 -14.74 19.34 12.44
C GLU A 158 -15.62 19.78 13.63
N SER A 159 -15.37 20.98 14.17
CA SER A 159 -16.19 21.56 15.25
C SER A 159 -17.63 21.80 14.80
N GLU A 160 -17.82 22.42 13.64
CA GLU A 160 -19.13 22.75 13.08
C GLU A 160 -19.92 21.51 12.66
N ALA A 161 -19.27 20.50 12.10
CA ALA A 161 -19.89 19.21 11.81
C ALA A 161 -20.38 18.50 13.08
N ALA A 162 -19.63 18.61 14.19
CA ALA A 162 -20.03 18.04 15.47
C ALA A 162 -21.26 18.75 16.08
N GLU A 163 -21.37 20.07 15.91
CA GLU A 163 -22.58 20.81 16.32
C GLU A 163 -23.80 20.43 15.46
N ALA A 164 -23.63 20.34 14.13
CA ALA A 164 -24.69 19.92 13.22
C ALA A 164 -25.18 18.49 13.52
N ALA A 165 -24.29 17.58 13.89
CA ALA A 165 -24.66 16.22 14.30
C ALA A 165 -25.56 16.22 15.56
N LYS A 166 -25.20 17.01 16.58
CA LYS A 166 -26.02 17.16 17.79
C LYS A 166 -27.40 17.73 17.49
N LEU A 167 -27.48 18.72 16.60
CA LEU A 167 -28.76 19.29 16.15
C LEU A 167 -29.64 18.26 15.43
N LYS A 168 -29.05 17.41 14.58
CA LYS A 168 -29.75 16.30 13.90
C LYS A 168 -30.32 15.29 14.89
N ASP A 169 -29.58 14.95 15.93
CA ASP A 169 -30.05 14.02 16.97
C ASP A 169 -31.25 14.59 17.75
N VAL A 170 -31.19 15.86 18.15
CA VAL A 170 -32.30 16.54 18.85
C VAL A 170 -33.53 16.66 17.95
N LEU A 171 -33.35 17.00 16.67
CA LEU A 171 -34.44 17.04 15.69
C LEU A 171 -35.14 15.69 15.57
N ARG A 172 -34.36 14.61 15.44
CA ARG A 172 -34.89 13.26 15.35
C ARG A 172 -35.70 12.87 16.58
N GLU A 173 -35.23 13.24 17.77
CA GLU A 173 -35.96 12.98 19.01
C GLU A 173 -37.30 13.73 19.06
N ASN A 174 -37.31 15.00 18.65
CA ASN A 174 -38.53 15.81 18.61
C ASN A 174 -39.52 15.32 17.54
N GLU A 175 -39.05 14.89 16.37
CA GLU A 175 -39.90 14.28 15.34
C GLU A 175 -40.55 12.96 15.81
N ILE A 176 -39.82 12.15 16.58
CA ILE A 176 -40.37 10.93 17.19
C ILE A 176 -41.47 11.29 18.20
N ARG A 177 -41.23 12.28 19.06
CA ARG A 177 -42.23 12.77 20.03
C ARG A 177 -43.48 13.29 19.34
N LEU A 178 -43.33 14.07 18.26
CA LEU A 178 -44.46 14.58 17.48
C LEU A 178 -45.31 13.43 16.92
N LYS A 179 -44.67 12.40 16.33
CA LYS A 179 -45.38 11.21 15.81
C LYS A 179 -46.11 10.44 16.91
N GLN A 180 -45.52 10.31 18.09
CA GLN A 180 -46.15 9.65 19.24
C GLN A 180 -47.39 10.44 19.71
N SER A 181 -47.29 11.77 19.84
CA SER A 181 -48.42 12.61 20.24
C SER A 181 -49.54 12.68 19.19
N GLN A 182 -49.22 12.60 17.89
CA GLN A 182 -50.21 12.51 16.82
C GLN A 182 -50.97 11.16 16.82
N LEU A 183 -50.32 10.07 17.25
CA LEU A 183 -50.97 8.77 17.41
C LEU A 183 -51.93 8.75 18.62
N GLU A 184 -51.61 9.49 19.68
CA GLU A 184 -52.46 9.62 20.87
C GLU A 184 -53.72 10.46 20.62
N THR A 185 -53.69 11.43 19.69
CA THR A 185 -54.88 12.24 19.32
C THR A 185 -55.80 11.56 18.30
N GLY A 186 -55.32 10.52 17.59
CA GLY A 186 -56.09 9.75 16.61
C GLY A 186 -57.03 8.69 17.19
N SER A 187 -57.04 8.47 18.51
CA SER A 187 -57.84 7.44 19.20
C SER A 187 -59.01 8.04 19.99
N SER A 188 -59.91 8.77 19.33
CA SER A 188 -61.18 9.24 19.93
C SER A 188 -62.42 8.66 19.24
N ASP A 189 -62.40 7.35 18.96
CA ASP A 189 -63.60 6.64 18.49
C ASP A 189 -64.47 6.23 19.69
N ALA A 190 -65.09 7.21 20.34
CA ALA A 190 -65.99 7.00 21.49
C ALA A 190 -67.18 7.98 21.54
N GLY A 191 -67.61 8.51 20.39
CA GLY A 191 -68.75 9.45 20.29
C GLY A 191 -70.00 8.91 19.57
N TYR A 192 -69.87 7.89 18.71
CA TYR A 192 -70.97 7.49 17.81
C TYR A 192 -71.93 6.43 18.37
N ALA A 193 -71.63 5.81 19.52
CA ALA A 193 -72.47 4.75 20.09
C ALA A 193 -73.63 5.25 20.97
N THR A 194 -73.59 6.51 21.42
CA THR A 194 -74.56 7.05 22.40
C THR A 194 -75.71 7.83 21.74
N ALA A 195 -75.48 8.42 20.55
CA ALA A 195 -76.52 9.11 19.79
C ALA A 195 -77.51 8.13 19.12
N SER A 196 -77.04 6.98 18.64
CA SER A 196 -77.90 5.96 17.99
C SER A 196 -78.91 5.33 18.95
N LYS A 197 -78.57 5.14 20.23
CA LYS A 197 -79.49 4.57 21.24
C LYS A 197 -80.58 5.55 21.68
N ILE A 198 -80.35 6.86 21.56
CA ILE A 198 -81.35 7.89 21.87
C ILE A 198 -82.33 8.05 20.70
N ILE A 199 -81.85 7.92 19.46
CA ILE A 199 -82.67 7.99 18.25
C ILE A 199 -83.57 6.75 18.09
N GLU A 200 -83.07 5.54 18.41
CA GLU A 200 -83.87 4.31 18.36
C GLU A 200 -85.02 4.27 19.38
N LYS A 201 -84.92 5.02 20.48
CA LYS A 201 -85.98 5.11 21.49
C LYS A 201 -87.08 6.12 21.11
N HIS A 202 -86.82 7.03 20.17
CA HIS A 202 -87.81 8.02 19.70
C HIS A 202 -88.52 7.62 18.40
N ILE A 203 -88.03 6.63 17.66
CA ILE A 203 -88.64 6.22 16.38
C ILE A 203 -89.83 5.23 16.55
N LYS A 204 -90.04 4.65 17.74
CA LYS A 204 -91.15 3.69 17.97
C LYS A 204 -92.48 4.32 18.47
N GLY A 205 -92.67 5.63 18.35
CA GLY A 205 -93.88 6.29 18.85
C GLY A 205 -94.33 7.52 18.08
N GLY A 206 -94.92 7.33 16.90
CA GLY A 206 -95.99 8.21 16.39
C GLY A 206 -95.62 9.35 15.42
N LYS A 207 -96.19 9.24 14.21
CA LYS A 207 -96.57 10.29 13.22
C LYS A 207 -95.56 11.39 12.88
N TYR A 208 -94.92 11.32 11.70
CA TYR A 208 -94.39 12.51 11.00
C TYR A 208 -94.39 12.35 9.46
N LEU A 209 -94.56 13.47 8.74
CA LEU A 209 -94.96 13.57 7.32
C LEU A 209 -93.86 13.16 6.30
N PRO A 210 -94.22 12.79 5.03
CA PRO A 210 -93.32 12.13 4.07
C PRO A 210 -92.33 13.03 3.29
N GLU A 211 -92.38 14.36 3.40
CA GLU A 211 -91.58 15.25 2.52
C GLU A 211 -90.18 15.61 3.07
N GLU A 212 -89.95 15.50 4.38
CA GLU A 212 -88.66 15.85 5.00
C GLU A 212 -87.67 14.68 5.04
N SER A 213 -88.17 13.44 5.05
CA SER A 213 -87.37 12.20 5.01
C SER A 213 -86.61 12.03 3.69
N SER A 214 -87.17 12.48 2.55
CA SER A 214 -86.50 12.37 1.24
C SER A 214 -85.30 13.33 1.14
N LYS A 215 -85.41 14.55 1.69
CA LYS A 215 -84.31 15.53 1.70
C LYS A 215 -83.18 15.14 2.64
N MET A 216 -83.50 14.47 3.75
CA MET A 216 -82.51 14.00 4.72
C MET A 216 -81.73 12.79 4.20
N ILE A 217 -82.39 11.88 3.46
CA ILE A 217 -81.75 10.73 2.80
C ILE A 217 -80.84 11.20 1.63
N ASP A 218 -81.27 12.19 0.84
CA ASP A 218 -80.42 12.78 -0.21
C ASP A 218 -79.17 13.46 0.36
N MET A 219 -79.30 14.23 1.45
CA MET A 219 -78.15 14.83 2.14
C MET A 219 -77.20 13.78 2.75
N LEU A 220 -77.73 12.71 3.36
CA LEU A 220 -76.91 11.62 3.92
C LEU A 220 -76.20 10.80 2.84
N SER A 221 -76.81 10.61 1.67
CA SER A 221 -76.20 9.93 0.53
C SER A 221 -75.05 10.74 -0.10
N GLY A 222 -75.20 12.08 -0.16
CA GLY A 222 -74.15 13.00 -0.62
C GLY A 222 -72.94 13.03 0.31
N VAL A 223 -73.17 13.09 1.63
CA VAL A 223 -72.11 13.05 2.66
C VAL A 223 -71.38 11.70 2.65
N SER A 224 -72.10 10.59 2.48
CA SER A 224 -71.49 9.27 2.34
C SER A 224 -70.63 9.14 1.08
N HIS A 225 -71.01 9.77 -0.03
CA HIS A 225 -70.26 9.73 -1.27
C HIS A 225 -69.02 10.64 -1.25
N GLU A 226 -69.12 11.81 -0.60
CA GLU A 226 -67.97 12.69 -0.37
C GLU A 226 -66.96 12.08 0.61
N MET A 227 -67.42 11.44 1.70
CA MET A 227 -66.52 10.71 2.60
C MET A 227 -65.83 9.54 1.91
N ALA A 228 -66.54 8.75 1.10
CA ALA A 228 -65.94 7.64 0.36
C ALA A 228 -64.88 8.11 -0.65
N LYS A 229 -65.10 9.25 -1.32
CA LYS A 229 -64.13 9.84 -2.25
C LYS A 229 -62.91 10.40 -1.52
N THR A 230 -63.11 11.03 -0.36
CA THR A 230 -62.03 11.55 0.48
C THR A 230 -61.17 10.42 1.05
N ILE A 231 -61.79 9.29 1.41
CA ILE A 231 -61.08 8.09 1.86
C ILE A 231 -60.26 7.47 0.71
N ASP A 232 -60.84 7.31 -0.48
CA ASP A 232 -60.12 6.80 -1.67
C ASP A 232 -58.94 7.71 -2.09
N ASP A 233 -59.11 9.03 -2.01
CA ASP A 233 -58.04 10.00 -2.26
C ASP A 233 -56.92 9.90 -1.21
N LYS A 234 -57.26 9.68 0.06
CA LYS A 234 -56.29 9.49 1.15
C LYS A 234 -55.59 8.14 1.07
N GLU A 235 -56.27 7.07 0.66
CA GLU A 235 -55.67 5.76 0.43
C GLU A 235 -54.64 5.79 -0.70
N LYS A 236 -54.95 6.49 -1.82
CA LYS A 236 -53.99 6.72 -2.92
C LYS A 236 -52.78 7.55 -2.49
N GLU A 237 -52.99 8.51 -1.59
CA GLU A 237 -51.91 9.32 -1.02
C GLU A 237 -50.99 8.47 -0.11
N ILE A 238 -51.58 7.58 0.70
CA ILE A 238 -50.86 6.62 1.55
C ILE A 238 -50.08 5.61 0.70
N GLU A 239 -50.65 5.05 -0.36
CA GLU A 239 -49.93 4.14 -1.27
C GLU A 239 -48.72 4.82 -1.94
N LYS A 240 -48.88 6.09 -2.35
CA LYS A 240 -47.76 6.88 -2.88
C LYS A 240 -46.67 7.07 -1.84
N LEU A 241 -47.02 7.38 -0.59
CA LEU A 241 -46.06 7.55 0.50
C LEU A 241 -45.35 6.24 0.85
N LEU A 242 -46.08 5.12 0.91
CA LEU A 242 -45.51 3.79 1.14
C LEU A 242 -44.52 3.39 0.03
N SER A 243 -44.82 3.71 -1.23
CA SER A 243 -43.91 3.46 -2.34
C SER A 243 -42.61 4.29 -2.27
N LYS A 244 -42.69 5.54 -1.76
CA LYS A 244 -41.53 6.39 -1.52
C LYS A 244 -40.70 5.90 -0.34
N LEU A 245 -41.35 5.47 0.74
CA LEU A 245 -40.70 4.88 1.92
C LEU A 245 -39.88 3.64 1.55
N LYS A 246 -40.46 2.72 0.77
CA LYS A 246 -39.74 1.53 0.27
C LYS A 246 -38.50 1.88 -0.55
N LYS A 247 -38.57 2.91 -1.40
CA LYS A 247 -37.42 3.39 -2.18
C LYS A 247 -36.33 3.98 -1.29
N LEU A 248 -36.72 4.78 -0.29
CA LEU A 248 -35.80 5.34 0.70
C LEU A 248 -35.12 4.24 1.52
N GLU A 249 -35.85 3.23 2.01
CA GLU A 249 -35.29 2.09 2.74
C GLU A 249 -34.27 1.30 1.90
N THR A 250 -34.56 1.06 0.62
CA THR A 250 -33.60 0.39 -0.28
C THR A 250 -32.36 1.24 -0.54
N SER A 251 -32.49 2.56 -0.66
CA SER A 251 -31.34 3.45 -0.79
C SER A 251 -30.52 3.49 0.49
N ASP A 252 -31.15 3.55 1.66
CA ASP A 252 -30.49 3.59 2.96
C ASP A 252 -29.70 2.30 3.25
N SER A 253 -30.28 1.14 2.88
CA SER A 253 -29.59 -0.15 2.87
C SER A 253 -28.37 -0.17 1.95
N GLN A 254 -28.48 0.40 0.74
CA GLN A 254 -27.35 0.52 -0.18
C GLN A 254 -26.27 1.46 0.34
N TYR A 255 -26.64 2.58 0.97
CA TYR A 255 -25.71 3.51 1.61
C TYR A 255 -24.95 2.85 2.76
N GLY A 256 -25.62 2.03 3.59
CA GLY A 256 -24.96 1.24 4.64
C GLY A 256 -23.91 0.27 4.07
N SER A 257 -24.27 -0.48 3.02
CA SER A 257 -23.34 -1.39 2.36
C SER A 257 -22.15 -0.66 1.72
N LEU A 258 -22.38 0.51 1.10
CA LEU A 258 -21.32 1.32 0.51
C LEU A 258 -20.41 1.95 1.57
N ALA A 259 -20.97 2.35 2.72
CA ALA A 259 -20.20 2.87 3.85
C ALA A 259 -19.28 1.81 4.44
N ASP A 260 -19.76 0.57 4.60
CA ASP A 260 -18.93 -0.55 5.06
C ASP A 260 -17.83 -0.89 4.05
N GLN A 261 -18.12 -0.88 2.75
CA GLN A 261 -17.12 -1.07 1.70
C GLN A 261 -16.07 0.05 1.69
N ASN A 262 -16.49 1.31 1.83
CA ASN A 262 -15.58 2.45 1.92
C ASN A 262 -14.67 2.34 3.15
N LYS A 263 -15.20 1.93 4.29
CA LYS A 263 -14.41 1.70 5.50
C LYS A 263 -13.35 0.61 5.30
N GLN A 264 -13.72 -0.50 4.67
CA GLN A 264 -12.76 -1.58 4.33
C GLN A 264 -11.70 -1.11 3.32
N LEU A 265 -12.08 -0.27 2.36
CA LEU A 265 -11.15 0.33 1.40
C LEU A 265 -10.18 1.30 2.08
N GLU A 266 -10.67 2.15 2.98
CA GLU A 266 -9.84 3.07 3.77
C GLU A 266 -8.81 2.33 4.62
N GLU A 267 -9.21 1.23 5.27
CA GLU A 267 -8.28 0.37 6.02
C GLU A 267 -7.21 -0.27 5.11
N LYS A 268 -7.60 -0.76 3.93
CA LYS A 268 -6.66 -1.26 2.92
C LYS A 268 -5.70 -0.19 2.41
N VAL A 269 -6.20 1.01 2.11
CA VAL A 269 -5.37 2.14 1.67
C VAL A 269 -4.37 2.52 2.76
N LYS A 270 -4.81 2.58 4.02
CA LYS A 270 -3.94 2.86 5.16
C LYS A 270 -2.84 1.81 5.31
N TYR A 271 -3.19 0.52 5.21
CA TYR A 271 -2.24 -0.59 5.25
C TYR A 271 -1.22 -0.51 4.10
N LEU A 272 -1.69 -0.31 2.87
CA LEU A 272 -0.82 -0.16 1.69
C LEU A 272 0.10 1.05 1.82
N LYS A 273 -0.38 2.15 2.38
CA LYS A 273 0.44 3.35 2.65
C LYS A 273 1.56 3.04 3.63
N THR A 274 1.26 2.39 4.76
CA THR A 274 2.29 1.98 5.74
C THR A 274 3.33 1.03 5.14
N ILE A 275 2.90 0.07 4.31
CA ILE A 275 3.83 -0.80 3.58
C ILE A 275 4.69 0.02 2.62
N SER A 276 4.09 0.90 1.82
CA SER A 276 4.84 1.71 0.85
C SER A 276 5.87 2.62 1.54
N GLU A 277 5.52 3.24 2.66
CA GLU A 277 6.41 4.07 3.46
C GLU A 277 7.55 3.24 4.05
N SER A 278 7.24 2.04 4.56
CA SER A 278 8.27 1.10 5.05
C SER A 278 9.23 0.67 3.94
N HIS A 279 8.72 0.32 2.76
CA HIS A 279 9.55 -0.10 1.62
C HIS A 279 10.39 1.05 1.07
N VAL A 280 9.85 2.27 1.02
CA VAL A 280 10.62 3.46 0.63
C VAL A 280 11.75 3.72 1.62
N ASN A 281 11.49 3.58 2.91
CA ASN A 281 12.51 3.79 3.95
C ASN A 281 13.59 2.69 3.94
N GLU A 282 13.20 1.43 3.72
CA GLU A 282 14.14 0.31 3.52
C GLU A 282 15.00 0.51 2.27
N ASN A 283 14.38 0.84 1.13
CA ASN A 283 15.11 1.12 -0.12
C ASN A 283 16.08 2.29 0.03
N TYR A 284 15.67 3.36 0.73
CA TYR A 284 16.55 4.49 1.02
C TYR A 284 17.73 4.09 1.93
N SER A 285 17.49 3.24 2.93
CA SER A 285 18.53 2.68 3.79
C SER A 285 19.55 1.84 2.98
N HIS A 286 19.07 0.91 2.14
CA HIS A 286 19.93 0.09 1.28
C HIS A 286 20.72 0.95 0.29
N PHE A 287 20.10 1.97 -0.30
CA PHE A 287 20.77 2.94 -1.16
C PHE A 287 21.86 3.71 -0.41
N LYS A 288 21.59 4.19 0.80
CA LYS A 288 22.57 4.88 1.65
C LYS A 288 23.76 3.99 1.98
N VAL A 289 23.53 2.71 2.28
CA VAL A 289 24.60 1.71 2.49
C VAL A 289 25.44 1.54 1.22
N LEU A 290 24.80 1.43 0.06
CA LEU A 290 25.51 1.31 -1.22
C LEU A 290 26.36 2.56 -1.53
N VAL A 291 25.81 3.76 -1.33
CA VAL A 291 26.55 5.02 -1.52
C VAL A 291 27.77 5.07 -0.61
N ASN A 292 27.65 4.70 0.66
CA ASN A 292 28.79 4.64 1.58
C ASN A 292 29.86 3.65 1.11
N HIS A 293 29.46 2.47 0.63
CA HIS A 293 30.40 1.50 0.07
C HIS A 293 31.09 2.03 -1.19
N VAL A 294 30.36 2.71 -2.08
CA VAL A 294 30.94 3.31 -3.30
C VAL A 294 31.96 4.39 -2.95
N ILE A 295 31.68 5.24 -1.95
CA ILE A 295 32.63 6.24 -1.47
C ILE A 295 33.92 5.57 -0.96
N GLN A 296 33.81 4.54 -0.12
CA GLN A 296 34.98 3.79 0.37
C GLN A 296 35.80 3.17 -0.76
N ILE A 297 35.12 2.65 -1.79
CA ILE A 297 35.78 2.09 -2.98
C ILE A 297 36.51 3.18 -3.78
N LEU A 298 35.91 4.37 -3.91
CA LEU A 298 36.54 5.51 -4.57
C LEU A 298 37.80 5.96 -3.82
N ASP A 299 37.77 6.02 -2.50
CA ASP A 299 38.93 6.38 -1.68
C ASP A 299 40.10 5.40 -1.91
N GLU A 300 39.82 4.09 -1.89
CA GLU A 300 40.81 3.05 -2.18
C GLU A 300 41.32 3.09 -3.64
N PHE A 301 40.47 3.47 -4.60
CA PHE A 301 40.88 3.71 -5.98
C PHE A 301 41.83 4.91 -6.10
N TYR A 302 41.56 6.02 -5.41
CA TYR A 302 42.46 7.18 -5.39
C TYR A 302 43.81 6.82 -4.80
N ASP A 303 43.83 6.07 -3.70
CA ASP A 303 45.06 5.55 -3.11
C ASP A 303 45.84 4.68 -4.09
N ALA A 304 45.16 3.76 -4.79
CA ALA A 304 45.80 2.96 -5.82
C ALA A 304 46.42 3.86 -6.91
N PHE A 305 45.70 4.87 -7.38
CA PHE A 305 46.19 5.79 -8.40
C PHE A 305 47.42 6.60 -7.94
N ASN A 306 47.45 7.00 -6.66
CA ASN A 306 48.62 7.66 -6.08
C ASN A 306 49.85 6.75 -6.06
N LEU A 307 49.69 5.44 -5.77
CA LEU A 307 50.78 4.47 -5.86
C LEU A 307 51.30 4.31 -7.29
N LEU A 308 50.39 4.34 -8.28
CA LEU A 308 50.76 4.31 -9.70
C LEU A 308 51.60 5.55 -10.07
N ASN A 309 51.21 6.74 -9.63
CA ASN A 309 51.97 7.98 -9.86
C ASN A 309 53.36 7.95 -9.21
N ASN A 310 53.50 7.22 -8.10
CA ASN A 310 54.77 6.99 -7.41
C ASN A 310 55.58 5.80 -7.99
N ASN A 311 55.17 5.24 -9.14
CA ASN A 311 55.77 4.06 -9.78
C ASN A 311 55.79 2.77 -8.93
N ASP A 312 54.96 2.67 -7.89
CA ASP A 312 54.78 1.44 -7.11
C ASP A 312 53.73 0.52 -7.77
N MET A 313 54.19 -0.24 -8.76
CA MET A 313 53.33 -1.19 -9.47
C MET A 313 52.85 -2.37 -8.62
N ALA A 314 53.63 -2.77 -7.61
CA ALA A 314 53.27 -3.89 -6.74
C ALA A 314 52.16 -3.48 -5.75
N GLY A 315 52.31 -2.31 -5.13
CA GLY A 315 51.28 -1.70 -4.30
C GLY A 315 50.02 -1.39 -5.09
N PHE A 316 50.16 -0.82 -6.30
CA PHE A 316 49.03 -0.59 -7.20
C PHE A 316 48.24 -1.88 -7.48
N LYS A 317 48.92 -2.94 -7.95
CA LYS A 317 48.25 -4.23 -8.26
C LYS A 317 47.50 -4.78 -7.05
N THR A 318 48.09 -4.67 -5.86
CA THR A 318 47.48 -5.15 -4.61
C THR A 318 46.23 -4.33 -4.27
N LYS A 319 46.32 -2.99 -4.26
CA LYS A 319 45.18 -2.12 -3.98
C LYS A 319 44.08 -2.26 -5.03
N THR A 320 44.40 -2.28 -6.32
CA THR A 320 43.39 -2.47 -7.38
C THR A 320 42.67 -3.82 -7.25
N THR A 321 43.36 -4.87 -6.83
CA THR A 321 42.73 -6.17 -6.57
C THR A 321 41.79 -6.08 -5.36
N ALA A 322 42.22 -5.41 -4.28
CA ALA A 322 41.39 -5.21 -3.09
C ALA A 322 40.12 -4.41 -3.42
N VAL A 323 40.26 -3.31 -4.16
CA VAL A 323 39.16 -2.49 -4.66
C VAL A 323 38.12 -3.31 -5.43
N PHE A 324 38.58 -4.21 -6.31
CA PHE A 324 37.70 -5.08 -7.07
C PHE A 324 36.92 -6.06 -6.18
N GLU A 325 37.58 -6.66 -5.17
CA GLU A 325 36.91 -7.56 -4.22
C GLU A 325 35.98 -6.80 -3.26
N MET A 326 36.31 -5.56 -2.89
CA MET A 326 35.41 -4.66 -2.15
C MET A 326 34.15 -4.39 -2.94
N LEU A 327 34.27 -4.01 -4.22
CA LEU A 327 33.10 -3.75 -5.09
C LEU A 327 32.18 -4.96 -5.19
N LYS A 328 32.74 -6.16 -5.40
CA LYS A 328 31.95 -7.40 -5.41
C LYS A 328 31.24 -7.63 -4.08
N SER A 329 31.94 -7.43 -2.97
CA SER A 329 31.39 -7.65 -1.64
C SER A 329 30.27 -6.66 -1.34
N SER A 330 30.43 -5.39 -1.71
CA SER A 330 29.40 -4.35 -1.57
C SER A 330 28.14 -4.68 -2.36
N LEU A 331 28.26 -5.20 -3.59
CA LEU A 331 27.08 -5.65 -4.36
C LEU A 331 26.34 -6.79 -3.66
N LYS A 332 27.05 -7.73 -3.03
CA LYS A 332 26.42 -8.82 -2.27
C LYS A 332 25.65 -8.32 -1.04
N THR A 333 26.16 -7.30 -0.35
CA THR A 333 25.46 -6.74 0.83
C THR A 333 24.08 -6.17 0.51
N VAL A 334 23.86 -5.79 -0.75
CA VAL A 334 22.56 -5.31 -1.26
C VAL A 334 21.84 -6.36 -2.11
N ASN A 335 22.20 -7.65 -1.96
CA ASN A 335 21.62 -8.79 -2.67
C ASN A 335 21.70 -8.72 -4.20
N VAL A 336 22.73 -8.05 -4.73
CA VAL A 336 23.05 -8.09 -6.16
C VAL A 336 24.01 -9.24 -6.42
N PHE A 337 23.55 -10.23 -7.19
CA PHE A 337 24.32 -11.41 -7.56
C PHE A 337 24.51 -11.53 -9.06
N PRO A 338 25.67 -12.02 -9.54
CA PRO A 338 25.84 -12.35 -10.94
C PRO A 338 24.95 -13.54 -11.35
N ILE A 339 24.56 -13.57 -12.62
CA ILE A 339 23.79 -14.67 -13.21
C ILE A 339 24.75 -15.82 -13.52
N ALA A 340 24.41 -17.02 -13.06
CA ALA A 340 25.12 -18.23 -13.43
C ALA A 340 24.83 -18.57 -14.90
N THR A 341 25.87 -18.64 -15.72
CA THR A 341 25.76 -18.75 -17.18
C THR A 341 26.35 -20.05 -17.70
N ILE A 342 27.66 -20.24 -17.62
CA ILE A 342 28.33 -21.39 -18.28
C ILE A 342 27.81 -22.73 -17.75
N GLY A 343 27.46 -23.62 -18.68
CA GLY A 343 26.91 -24.95 -18.42
C GLY A 343 25.41 -24.96 -18.13
N GLU A 344 24.81 -23.83 -17.76
CA GLU A 344 23.36 -23.71 -17.58
C GLU A 344 22.64 -23.66 -18.94
N LYS A 345 21.33 -23.93 -18.91
CA LYS A 345 20.47 -23.77 -20.09
C LYS A 345 20.12 -22.30 -20.32
N TYR A 346 20.09 -21.91 -21.58
CA TYR A 346 19.62 -20.61 -22.02
C TYR A 346 18.19 -20.34 -21.54
N ASN A 347 17.94 -19.10 -21.14
CA ASN A 347 16.65 -18.64 -20.66
C ASN A 347 16.49 -17.18 -21.07
N SER A 348 15.49 -16.89 -21.91
CA SER A 348 15.26 -15.56 -22.46
C SER A 348 14.95 -14.48 -21.41
N LYS A 349 14.56 -14.86 -20.19
CA LYS A 349 14.37 -13.93 -19.08
C LYS A 349 15.70 -13.37 -18.55
N PHE A 350 16.77 -14.17 -18.57
CA PHE A 350 18.04 -13.84 -17.91
C PHE A 350 19.21 -13.67 -18.89
N HIS A 351 19.02 -14.10 -20.13
CA HIS A 351 20.09 -14.24 -21.10
C HIS A 351 19.74 -13.58 -22.43
N GLU A 352 20.71 -12.84 -22.98
CA GLU A 352 20.69 -12.28 -24.32
C GLU A 352 21.72 -13.02 -25.18
N ILE A 353 21.30 -13.56 -26.33
CA ILE A 353 22.17 -14.35 -27.19
C ILE A 353 22.98 -13.42 -28.09
N VAL A 354 24.31 -13.48 -27.96
CA VAL A 354 25.23 -12.76 -28.85
C VAL A 354 25.53 -13.59 -30.09
N GLU A 355 25.72 -14.89 -29.89
CA GLU A 355 26.17 -15.80 -30.93
C GLU A 355 25.68 -17.21 -30.62
N PHE A 356 25.29 -17.96 -31.65
CA PHE A 356 25.08 -19.39 -31.51
C PHE A 356 26.36 -20.14 -31.90
N VAL A 357 26.64 -21.25 -31.23
CA VAL A 357 27.83 -22.08 -31.47
C VAL A 357 27.41 -23.54 -31.66
N ARG A 358 28.22 -24.34 -32.36
CA ARG A 358 28.01 -25.79 -32.49
C ARG A 358 29.00 -26.56 -31.63
N SER A 359 28.53 -27.58 -30.92
CA SER A 359 29.39 -28.50 -30.15
C SER A 359 28.82 -29.92 -30.15
N LYS A 360 29.69 -30.93 -30.26
CA LYS A 360 29.30 -32.34 -30.08
C LYS A 360 29.34 -32.76 -28.62
N GLU A 361 30.01 -31.99 -27.76
CA GLU A 361 30.20 -32.28 -26.34
C GLU A 361 29.08 -31.72 -25.48
N HIS A 362 28.37 -30.70 -25.99
CA HIS A 362 27.32 -30.01 -25.27
C HIS A 362 25.98 -30.14 -25.98
N GLU A 363 24.93 -30.25 -25.18
CA GLU A 363 23.56 -30.30 -25.64
C GLU A 363 23.05 -28.96 -26.18
N ASP A 364 21.96 -29.01 -26.93
CA ASP A 364 21.26 -27.80 -27.40
C ASP A 364 20.84 -26.90 -26.23
N ASP A 365 20.88 -25.60 -26.51
CA ASP A 365 20.53 -24.50 -25.63
C ASP A 365 21.42 -24.38 -24.38
N THR A 366 22.54 -25.11 -24.29
CA THR A 366 23.55 -24.92 -23.23
C THR A 366 24.39 -23.67 -23.48
N ILE A 367 24.61 -22.85 -22.46
CA ILE A 367 25.49 -21.68 -22.50
C ILE A 367 26.94 -22.12 -22.37
N VAL A 368 27.79 -21.66 -23.28
CA VAL A 368 29.20 -22.08 -23.37
C VAL A 368 30.19 -20.94 -23.25
N ASP A 369 29.73 -19.70 -23.35
CA ASP A 369 30.59 -18.53 -23.16
C ASP A 369 29.74 -17.35 -22.68
N GLU A 370 30.36 -16.47 -21.90
CA GLU A 370 29.79 -15.25 -21.36
C GLU A 370 30.58 -14.05 -21.89
N ALA A 371 30.01 -13.38 -22.88
CA ALA A 371 30.60 -12.15 -23.43
C ALA A 371 30.47 -10.98 -22.46
N LEU A 372 29.41 -10.96 -21.65
CA LEU A 372 29.18 -9.92 -20.65
C LEU A 372 28.36 -10.46 -19.47
N LYS A 373 28.86 -10.24 -18.25
CA LYS A 373 28.17 -10.65 -17.00
C LYS A 373 26.78 -10.05 -16.86
N GLY A 374 25.81 -10.88 -16.54
CA GLY A 374 24.47 -10.45 -16.12
C GLY A 374 24.36 -10.38 -14.60
N TYR A 375 23.39 -9.61 -14.10
CA TYR A 375 23.18 -9.42 -12.67
C TYR A 375 21.69 -9.41 -12.31
N THR A 376 21.39 -9.93 -11.13
CA THR A 376 20.06 -9.92 -10.51
C THR A 376 20.10 -9.24 -9.15
N LEU A 377 19.07 -8.47 -8.82
CA LEU A 377 18.82 -7.87 -7.51
C LEU A 377 17.61 -8.58 -6.91
N ASN A 378 17.76 -9.27 -5.76
CA ASN A 378 16.66 -10.04 -5.15
C ASN A 378 15.93 -10.96 -6.17
N ASP A 379 16.69 -11.64 -7.04
CA ASP A 379 16.21 -12.47 -8.17
C ASP A 379 15.47 -11.73 -9.31
N GLU A 380 15.31 -10.41 -9.21
CA GLU A 380 14.86 -9.56 -10.31
C GLU A 380 16.01 -9.21 -11.26
N LEU A 381 15.73 -9.17 -12.56
CA LEU A 381 16.74 -8.90 -13.57
C LEU A 381 17.17 -7.42 -13.53
N VAL A 382 18.45 -7.17 -13.25
CA VAL A 382 19.06 -5.83 -13.41
C VAL A 382 19.61 -5.69 -14.82
N ARG A 383 20.35 -6.70 -15.28
CA ARG A 383 20.90 -6.75 -16.64
C ARG A 383 21.02 -8.21 -17.10
N PRO A 384 20.57 -8.56 -18.32
CA PRO A 384 20.78 -9.89 -18.86
C PRO A 384 22.27 -10.18 -19.08
N ALA A 385 22.65 -11.44 -18.91
CA ALA A 385 23.99 -11.87 -19.32
C ALA A 385 24.01 -12.06 -20.84
N ARG A 386 25.05 -11.55 -21.48
CA ARG A 386 25.23 -11.71 -22.92
C ARG A 386 26.06 -12.98 -23.15
N VAL A 387 25.43 -13.97 -23.78
CA VAL A 387 25.93 -15.35 -23.79
C VAL A 387 26.05 -15.91 -25.20
N LYS A 388 26.94 -16.90 -25.34
CA LYS A 388 26.97 -17.77 -26.52
C LYS A 388 26.31 -19.10 -26.19
N VAL A 389 25.42 -19.55 -27.06
CA VAL A 389 24.52 -20.68 -26.79
C VAL A 389 24.69 -21.77 -27.85
N ILE A 390 24.65 -23.02 -27.42
CA ILE A 390 24.74 -24.16 -28.33
C ILE A 390 23.48 -24.34 -29.15
N LYS A 391 23.64 -24.43 -30.47
CA LYS A 391 22.59 -24.79 -31.42
C LYS A 391 23.11 -25.82 -32.41
N ASN A 392 22.85 -27.10 -32.15
CA ASN A 392 23.30 -28.19 -33.00
C ASN A 392 22.29 -28.55 -34.09
N ARG A 393 21.00 -28.26 -33.88
CA ARG A 393 19.92 -28.49 -34.85
C ARG A 393 19.31 -27.17 -35.32
N PHE A 394 19.19 -27.00 -36.64
CA PHE A 394 18.61 -25.82 -37.25
C PHE A 394 17.34 -26.15 -38.02
N LYS A 395 16.35 -25.26 -37.94
CA LYS A 395 15.16 -25.30 -38.79
C LYS A 395 15.50 -24.65 -40.12
N CYS A 396 15.33 -25.37 -41.22
CA CYS A 396 15.57 -24.85 -42.54
C CYS A 396 14.55 -23.75 -42.87
N SER A 397 15.02 -22.57 -43.25
CA SER A 397 14.16 -21.46 -43.66
C SER A 397 13.37 -21.74 -44.95
N ALA A 398 13.90 -22.59 -45.85
CA ALA A 398 13.27 -22.88 -47.14
C ALA A 398 12.17 -23.95 -47.07
N CYS A 399 12.35 -25.02 -46.31
CA CYS A 399 11.40 -26.14 -46.25
C CYS A 399 10.85 -26.45 -44.85
N GLY A 400 11.31 -25.74 -43.82
CA GLY A 400 10.89 -25.96 -42.43
C GLY A 400 11.44 -27.23 -41.77
N ASN A 401 12.16 -28.09 -42.50
CA ASN A 401 12.71 -29.33 -41.95
C ASN A 401 13.83 -29.05 -40.93
N ILE A 402 13.90 -29.87 -39.88
CA ILE A 402 14.95 -29.78 -38.86
C ILE A 402 16.14 -30.60 -39.33
N SER A 403 17.33 -29.98 -39.34
CA SER A 403 18.56 -30.63 -39.77
C SER A 403 19.06 -31.66 -38.77
N ARG A 404 19.81 -32.64 -39.26
CA ARG A 404 20.68 -33.47 -38.42
C ARG A 404 21.71 -32.59 -37.68
N VAL A 405 22.15 -33.09 -36.54
CA VAL A 405 23.18 -32.46 -35.70
C VAL A 405 24.45 -32.23 -36.53
N GLY A 406 24.89 -30.98 -36.59
CA GLY A 406 26.13 -30.60 -37.28
C GLY A 406 26.03 -30.46 -38.81
N SER A 407 24.87 -30.69 -39.43
CA SER A 407 24.72 -30.51 -40.88
C SER A 407 24.85 -29.05 -41.29
N GLN A 408 25.58 -28.78 -42.39
CA GLN A 408 25.68 -27.44 -42.99
C GLN A 408 24.52 -27.17 -43.98
N PHE A 409 23.83 -28.22 -44.40
CA PHE A 409 22.76 -28.17 -45.40
C PHE A 409 21.52 -28.89 -44.88
N CYS A 410 20.34 -28.49 -45.36
CA CYS A 410 19.11 -29.18 -45.04
C CYS A 410 19.08 -30.58 -45.66
N ASP A 411 18.84 -31.62 -44.85
CA ASP A 411 18.79 -33.00 -45.32
C ASP A 411 17.62 -33.28 -46.28
N SER A 412 16.61 -32.39 -46.32
CA SER A 412 15.43 -32.56 -47.17
C SER A 412 15.54 -31.81 -48.50
N CYS A 413 15.90 -30.53 -48.48
CA CYS A 413 15.93 -29.69 -49.69
C CYS A 413 17.34 -29.27 -50.15
N GLY A 414 18.39 -29.65 -49.44
CA GLY A 414 19.78 -29.29 -49.76
C GLY A 414 20.12 -27.81 -49.53
N ASN A 415 19.17 -26.98 -49.07
CA ASN A 415 19.44 -25.56 -48.85
C ASN A 415 20.49 -25.35 -47.75
N LYS A 416 21.40 -24.39 -47.95
CA LYS A 416 22.41 -24.05 -46.93
C LYS A 416 21.68 -23.50 -45.71
N LEU A 417 21.91 -24.11 -44.55
CA LEU A 417 21.41 -23.59 -43.29
C LEU A 417 22.25 -22.35 -42.96
N GLU A 418 21.69 -21.35 -42.27
CA GLU A 418 22.48 -20.21 -41.79
C GLU A 418 23.64 -20.75 -40.95
N THR A 419 24.81 -20.87 -41.59
CA THR A 419 25.99 -21.43 -40.98
C THR A 419 26.52 -20.37 -40.04
N LEU A 420 26.47 -20.65 -38.75
CA LEU A 420 27.29 -19.98 -37.76
C LEU A 420 28.74 -20.02 -38.23
N SER A 421 29.40 -18.87 -38.16
CA SER A 421 30.70 -18.63 -38.79
C SER A 421 31.86 -19.38 -38.14
N VAL A 422 31.64 -20.10 -37.04
CA VAL A 422 32.75 -20.69 -36.28
C VAL A 422 32.69 -22.22 -36.27
N PRO A 423 33.75 -22.89 -36.75
CA PRO A 423 33.85 -24.34 -36.75
C PRO A 423 34.05 -24.91 -35.34
N TYR A 424 33.84 -26.22 -35.26
CA TYR A 424 34.24 -27.11 -34.16
C TYR A 424 35.71 -26.92 -33.80
N LYS A 425 36.03 -26.00 -32.90
CA LYS A 425 37.37 -25.92 -32.32
C LYS A 425 37.34 -25.14 -31.01
N ASP A 426 37.65 -25.86 -29.94
CA ASP A 426 38.02 -25.34 -28.64
C ASP A 426 37.13 -24.21 -28.15
N ILE A 427 35.86 -24.52 -27.86
CA ILE A 427 35.19 -23.79 -26.79
C ILE A 427 36.06 -24.07 -25.58
N LYS A 428 37.00 -23.16 -25.32
CA LYS A 428 37.91 -23.22 -24.20
C LYS A 428 37.05 -22.89 -22.99
N ASN A 429 36.22 -23.86 -22.57
CA ASN A 429 35.61 -23.86 -21.26
C ASN A 429 36.79 -23.78 -20.31
N THR A 430 37.08 -22.57 -19.88
CA THR A 430 38.23 -22.35 -19.03
C THR A 430 37.78 -22.90 -17.68
N SER A 431 38.57 -23.79 -17.09
CA SER A 431 38.38 -24.29 -15.72
C SER A 431 38.00 -23.15 -14.75
N THR A 432 38.59 -21.96 -14.95
CA THR A 432 38.31 -20.70 -14.26
C THR A 432 36.84 -20.27 -14.32
N LEU A 433 36.16 -20.56 -15.40
CA LEU A 433 34.80 -20.11 -15.68
C LEU A 433 33.78 -21.02 -14.99
N TYR A 434 34.00 -22.35 -15.03
CA TYR A 434 33.26 -23.28 -14.18
C TYR A 434 33.49 -23.02 -12.69
N PHE A 435 34.73 -22.68 -12.31
CA PHE A 435 35.04 -22.25 -10.95
C PHE A 435 34.28 -20.98 -10.55
N GLN A 436 34.20 -19.98 -11.45
CA GLN A 436 33.40 -18.78 -11.20
C GLN A 436 31.92 -19.13 -11.03
N THR A 437 31.33 -19.96 -11.89
CA THR A 437 29.93 -20.39 -11.77
C THR A 437 29.69 -21.15 -10.46
N GLY A 438 30.60 -22.03 -10.06
CA GLY A 438 30.55 -22.72 -8.77
C GLY A 438 30.52 -21.75 -7.59
N LYS A 439 31.35 -20.69 -7.64
CA LYS A 439 31.37 -19.63 -6.61
C LYS A 439 30.06 -18.86 -6.54
N ILE A 440 29.41 -18.61 -7.68
CA ILE A 440 28.08 -17.97 -7.72
C ILE A 440 27.05 -18.85 -7.00
N PHE A 441 27.06 -20.17 -7.25
CA PHE A 441 26.14 -21.08 -6.59
C PHE A 441 26.45 -21.28 -5.10
N GLU A 442 27.73 -21.30 -4.71
CA GLU A 442 28.15 -21.32 -3.31
C GLU A 442 27.61 -20.08 -2.57
N GLU A 443 27.76 -18.89 -3.17
CA GLU A 443 27.26 -17.63 -2.62
C GLU A 443 25.73 -17.57 -2.51
N LYS A 444 25.02 -18.26 -3.42
CA LYS A 444 23.56 -18.46 -3.34
C LYS A 444 23.13 -19.60 -2.40
N ASN A 445 24.07 -20.21 -1.68
CA ASN A 445 23.85 -21.37 -0.81
C ASN A 445 23.26 -22.61 -1.55
N MET A 446 23.45 -22.69 -2.86
CA MET A 446 23.06 -23.85 -3.69
C MET A 446 24.22 -24.83 -3.79
N LEU A 447 24.56 -25.43 -2.65
CA LEU A 447 25.80 -26.20 -2.46
C LEU A 447 25.95 -27.40 -3.41
N GLU A 448 24.85 -28.10 -3.71
CA GLU A 448 24.85 -29.24 -4.65
C GLU A 448 25.26 -28.82 -6.08
N LYS A 449 24.69 -27.71 -6.57
CA LYS A 449 25.10 -27.14 -7.87
C LYS A 449 26.55 -26.68 -7.82
N ALA A 450 26.95 -26.00 -6.74
CA ALA A 450 28.33 -25.54 -6.57
C ALA A 450 29.33 -26.70 -6.66
N ARG A 451 29.02 -27.86 -6.03
CA ARG A 451 29.82 -29.09 -6.11
C ARG A 451 30.00 -29.56 -7.55
N GLU A 452 28.93 -29.66 -8.32
CA GLU A 452 28.98 -30.11 -9.72
C GLU A 452 29.91 -29.23 -10.57
N TYR A 453 29.76 -27.90 -10.45
CA TYR A 453 30.58 -26.95 -11.19
C TYR A 453 32.05 -26.96 -10.76
N TYR A 454 32.33 -27.06 -9.47
CA TYR A 454 33.70 -27.22 -8.99
C TYR A 454 34.32 -28.53 -9.44
N GLN A 455 33.54 -29.62 -9.48
CA GLN A 455 34.02 -30.90 -10.00
C GLN A 455 34.36 -30.83 -11.50
N GLN A 456 33.58 -30.09 -12.29
CA GLN A 456 33.91 -29.82 -13.69
C GLN A 456 35.22 -29.00 -13.81
N ALA A 457 35.40 -27.97 -12.99
CA ALA A 457 36.64 -27.19 -12.96
C ALA A 457 37.87 -28.05 -12.61
N VAL A 458 37.76 -28.91 -11.61
CA VAL A 458 38.82 -29.87 -11.21
C VAL A 458 39.07 -30.91 -12.28
N THR A 459 38.04 -31.37 -13.00
CA THR A 459 38.22 -32.37 -14.08
C THR A 459 39.06 -31.81 -15.23
N LEU A 460 38.92 -30.50 -15.51
CA LEU A 460 39.70 -29.81 -16.54
C LEU A 460 41.13 -29.49 -16.09
N GLU A 461 41.30 -29.02 -14.86
CA GLU A 461 42.60 -28.71 -14.27
C GLU A 461 42.78 -29.38 -12.90
N PRO A 462 43.15 -30.68 -12.88
CA PRO A 462 43.19 -31.48 -11.64
C PRO A 462 44.24 -31.04 -10.63
N LEU A 463 45.24 -30.27 -11.07
CA LEU A 463 46.37 -29.81 -10.24
C LEU A 463 46.16 -28.38 -9.71
N GLN A 464 45.04 -27.72 -10.03
CA GLN A 464 44.79 -26.38 -9.54
C GLN A 464 44.25 -26.40 -8.12
N TYR A 465 45.11 -26.05 -7.17
CA TYR A 465 44.83 -26.13 -5.72
C TYR A 465 43.57 -25.35 -5.31
N GLN A 466 43.31 -24.20 -5.93
CA GLN A 466 42.13 -23.36 -5.63
C GLN A 466 40.83 -24.13 -5.88
N TYR A 467 40.73 -24.87 -6.99
CA TYR A 467 39.50 -25.59 -7.35
C TYR A 467 39.26 -26.76 -6.40
N LEU A 468 40.33 -27.49 -6.07
CA LEU A 468 40.29 -28.56 -5.08
C LEU A 468 39.91 -28.06 -3.69
N TYR A 469 40.45 -26.92 -3.25
CA TYR A 469 40.14 -26.31 -1.96
C TYR A 469 38.67 -25.91 -1.85
N HIS A 470 38.13 -25.21 -2.86
CA HIS A 470 36.72 -24.81 -2.86
C HIS A 470 35.77 -26.00 -2.98
N LEU A 471 36.10 -27.00 -3.81
CA LEU A 471 35.34 -28.26 -3.86
C LEU A 471 35.32 -28.96 -2.49
N ALA A 472 36.48 -29.07 -1.83
CA ALA A 472 36.60 -29.70 -0.52
C ALA A 472 35.76 -28.99 0.55
N ARG A 473 35.74 -27.66 0.54
CA ARG A 473 34.90 -26.86 1.43
C ARG A 473 33.41 -27.08 1.18
N VAL A 474 32.96 -27.07 -0.07
CA VAL A 474 31.56 -27.34 -0.40
C VAL A 474 31.16 -28.76 0.03
N LEU A 475 32.03 -29.75 -0.19
CA LEU A 475 31.82 -31.13 0.29
C LEU A 475 31.75 -31.20 1.82
N GLU A 476 32.59 -30.45 2.55
CA GLU A 476 32.51 -30.35 4.00
C GLU A 476 31.16 -29.78 4.45
N MET A 477 30.67 -28.72 3.78
CA MET A 477 29.37 -28.10 4.07
C MET A 477 28.18 -29.02 3.76
N LEU A 478 28.29 -29.84 2.71
CA LEU A 478 27.31 -30.88 2.36
C LEU A 478 27.36 -32.10 3.29
N GLY A 479 28.40 -32.23 4.12
CA GLY A 479 28.61 -33.37 5.01
C GLY A 479 29.27 -34.59 4.36
N ASP A 480 29.74 -34.46 3.12
CA ASP A 480 30.53 -35.48 2.42
C ASP A 480 32.00 -35.38 2.86
N TYR A 481 32.23 -35.78 4.11
CA TYR A 481 33.49 -35.64 4.80
C TYR A 481 34.62 -36.48 4.19
N GLU A 482 34.30 -37.65 3.63
CA GLU A 482 35.28 -38.56 3.05
C GLU A 482 35.89 -37.97 1.77
N ASN A 483 35.05 -37.51 0.84
CA ASN A 483 35.52 -36.88 -0.39
C ASN A 483 36.15 -35.50 -0.12
N SER A 484 35.67 -34.77 0.88
CA SER A 484 36.26 -33.50 1.31
C SER A 484 37.71 -33.68 1.78
N VAL A 485 37.98 -34.64 2.67
CA VAL A 485 39.35 -34.94 3.14
C VAL A 485 40.25 -35.40 1.99
N ALA A 486 39.72 -36.20 1.06
CA ALA A 486 40.49 -36.62 -0.12
C ALA A 486 40.92 -35.43 -1.00
N CYS A 487 40.04 -34.44 -1.18
CA CYS A 487 40.36 -33.22 -1.91
C CYS A 487 41.36 -32.35 -1.15
N PHE A 488 41.19 -32.14 0.16
CA PHE A 488 42.14 -31.38 0.98
C PHE A 488 43.53 -32.01 1.03
N LYS A 489 43.65 -33.34 1.07
CA LYS A 489 44.95 -34.03 0.98
C LYS A 489 45.66 -33.72 -0.34
N LYS A 490 44.94 -33.73 -1.46
CA LYS A 490 45.51 -33.31 -2.76
C LYS A 490 45.96 -31.85 -2.77
N VAL A 491 45.24 -30.95 -2.10
CA VAL A 491 45.67 -29.54 -1.96
C VAL A 491 47.00 -29.47 -1.21
N SER A 492 47.13 -30.21 -0.11
CA SER A 492 48.35 -30.22 0.73
C SER A 492 49.60 -30.75 0.00
N GLU A 493 49.43 -31.53 -1.07
CA GLU A 493 50.50 -32.03 -1.92
C GLU A 493 51.02 -30.98 -2.94
N THR A 494 50.32 -29.85 -3.12
CA THR A 494 50.56 -28.86 -4.21
C THR A 494 51.04 -27.47 -3.73
N ASP A 495 51.62 -27.37 -2.52
CA ASP A 495 51.44 -26.24 -1.58
C ASP A 495 52.13 -24.87 -1.78
N PRO A 496 51.42 -23.76 -1.46
CA PRO A 496 51.91 -22.70 -0.53
C PRO A 496 51.05 -22.30 0.73
N HIS A 497 49.92 -22.95 1.06
CA HIS A 497 49.04 -22.66 2.23
C HIS A 497 48.70 -23.89 3.13
N TYR A 498 49.66 -24.78 3.37
CA TYR A 498 49.50 -26.10 4.01
C TYR A 498 48.82 -26.07 5.39
N GLU A 499 49.04 -25.02 6.19
CA GLU A 499 48.57 -24.94 7.57
C GLU A 499 47.04 -24.83 7.69
N GLU A 500 46.39 -24.05 6.82
CA GLU A 500 44.92 -23.88 6.85
C GLU A 500 44.20 -25.19 6.49
N VAL A 501 44.73 -25.88 5.48
CA VAL A 501 44.19 -27.15 4.99
C VAL A 501 44.29 -28.24 6.06
N CYS A 502 45.40 -28.28 6.80
CA CYS A 502 45.58 -29.21 7.92
C CYS A 502 44.53 -29.01 9.03
N HIS A 503 44.15 -27.77 9.31
CA HIS A 503 43.11 -27.47 10.29
C HIS A 503 41.74 -28.00 9.84
N HIS A 504 41.37 -27.80 8.57
CA HIS A 504 40.14 -28.36 7.99
C HIS A 504 40.12 -29.89 8.08
N ILE A 505 41.20 -30.57 7.67
CA ILE A 505 41.30 -32.04 7.74
C ILE A 505 41.07 -32.53 9.17
N LYS A 506 41.76 -31.96 10.16
CA LYS A 506 41.64 -32.37 11.57
C LYS A 506 40.23 -32.17 12.12
N ASN A 507 39.58 -31.07 11.76
CA ASN A 507 38.20 -30.79 12.15
C ASN A 507 37.24 -31.81 11.53
N ILE A 508 37.41 -32.14 10.26
CA ILE A 508 36.58 -33.12 9.56
C ILE A 508 36.80 -34.53 10.11
N GLU A 509 38.05 -34.95 10.37
CA GLU A 509 38.35 -36.24 11.00
C GLU A 509 37.72 -36.37 12.38
N THR A 510 37.70 -35.28 13.16
CA THR A 510 36.99 -35.24 14.44
C THR A 510 35.48 -35.46 14.25
N LYS A 511 34.86 -34.79 13.26
CA LYS A 511 33.44 -34.99 12.92
C LYS A 511 33.16 -36.43 12.49
N ILE A 512 34.00 -37.02 11.62
CA ILE A 512 33.89 -38.42 11.19
C ILE A 512 33.96 -39.37 12.40
N ASN A 513 34.92 -39.17 13.31
CA ASN A 513 35.08 -39.98 14.51
C ASN A 513 33.85 -39.91 15.43
N ILE A 514 33.27 -38.72 15.61
CA ILE A 514 32.03 -38.54 16.37
C ILE A 514 30.87 -39.29 15.70
N ILE A 515 30.70 -39.15 14.38
CA ILE A 515 29.64 -39.81 13.62
C ILE A 515 29.77 -41.33 13.71
N ASN A 516 30.97 -41.87 13.56
CA ASN A 516 31.24 -43.30 13.68
C ASN A 516 31.01 -43.79 15.12
N GLY A 517 31.39 -43.00 16.12
CA GLY A 517 31.07 -43.27 17.53
C GLY A 517 29.55 -43.37 17.78
N ILE A 518 28.77 -42.43 17.24
CA ILE A 518 27.31 -42.44 17.35
C ILE A 518 26.71 -43.64 16.61
N LYS A 519 27.15 -43.92 15.37
CA LYS A 519 26.67 -45.08 14.60
C LYS A 519 26.91 -46.38 15.35
N ASN A 520 28.09 -46.55 15.94
CA ASN A 520 28.41 -47.72 16.74
C ASN A 520 27.48 -47.83 17.96
N ILE A 521 27.20 -46.74 18.69
CA ILE A 521 26.26 -46.75 19.82
C ILE A 521 24.84 -47.15 19.37
N VAL A 522 24.39 -46.69 18.21
CA VAL A 522 23.05 -46.99 17.66
C VAL A 522 22.95 -48.46 17.21
N THR A 523 24.02 -49.05 16.67
CA THR A 523 24.05 -50.47 16.28
C THR A 523 24.18 -51.45 17.46
N TYR A 524 24.52 -50.98 18.66
CA TYR A 524 24.62 -51.79 19.88
C TYR A 524 23.32 -51.82 20.72
N LYS A 525 22.27 -51.09 20.30
CA LYS A 525 20.89 -51.25 20.78
C LYS A 525 20.12 -52.14 19.83
#